data_AF-A0A5K1HJ74-F1
#
_entry.id   AF-A0A5K1HJ74-F1
#
_cell.length_a   1.000
_cell.length_b   1.000
_cell.length_c   1.000
_cell.angle_alpha   90.00
_cell.angle_beta   90.00
_cell.angle_gamma   90.00
#
_symmetry.space_group_name_H-M   'P 1'
#
loop_
_entity.id
_entity.type
_entity.pdbx_description
1 polymer ?
#
loop_
_entity_poly.entity_id
_entity_poly.type
_entity_poly.pdbx_seq_one_letter_code
_entity_poly.pdbx_strand_id
1 'polypeptide(L)' 'MKNTIQISCWDGIVMGGGAGISAFAPIIIATEKTMFAMPEAKLGFFTDVGINYILSRMRNNLGHYLGMTGARLKG' A
#
# COMPACT_ATOMS: atom_id res chain seq x y z
N MET A 1 1.34 -13.69 -22.43
CA MET A 1 1.70 -12.72 -21.38
C MET A 1 3.15 -13.01 -20.99
N LYS A 2 4.06 -12.04 -21.01
CA LYS A 2 5.47 -12.29 -20.62
C LYS A 2 5.51 -12.62 -19.12
N ASN A 3 6.17 -13.71 -18.76
CA ASN A 3 6.35 -14.15 -17.38
C ASN A 3 7.46 -13.35 -16.66
N THR A 4 7.42 -12.03 -16.79
CA THR A 4 8.41 -11.14 -16.20
C THR A 4 8.05 -10.88 -14.74
N ILE A 5 8.97 -11.15 -13.82
CA ILE A 5 8.79 -10.84 -12.41
C ILE A 5 8.92 -9.32 -12.22
N GLN A 6 7.90 -8.71 -11.62
CA GLN A 6 7.93 -7.31 -11.22
C GLN A 6 8.52 -7.19 -9.80
N ILE A 7 9.40 -6.23 -9.59
CA ILE A 7 9.99 -5.92 -8.28
C ILE A 7 9.65 -4.47 -7.95
N SER A 8 9.13 -4.24 -6.74
CA SER A 8 8.84 -2.91 -6.21
C SER A 8 9.84 -2.54 -5.12
N CYS A 9 10.58 -1.45 -5.31
CA CYS A 9 11.44 -0.88 -4.28
C CYS A 9 10.73 0.29 -3.60
N TRP A 10 10.47 0.15 -2.31
CA TRP A 10 9.93 1.17 -1.44
C TRP A 10 11.12 1.81 -0.68
N ASP A 11 11.50 3.02 -1.07
CA ASP A 11 12.53 3.83 -0.41
C ASP A 11 12.04 5.28 -0.30
N GLY A 12 11.24 5.54 0.75
CA GLY A 12 10.59 6.84 0.97
C GLY A 12 9.07 6.75 1.13
N ILE A 13 8.37 7.83 0.75
CA ILE A 13 6.91 7.91 0.90
C ILE A 13 6.22 7.05 -0.16
N VAL A 14 5.45 6.05 0.29
CA VAL A 14 4.67 5.16 -0.56
C VAL A 14 3.20 5.27 -0.16
N MET A 15 2.45 6.11 -0.86
CA MET A 15 1.06 6.41 -0.51
C MET A 15 0.14 6.39 -1.72
N GLY A 16 -1.15 6.18 -1.44
CA GLY A 16 -2.25 6.16 -2.39
C GLY A 16 -1.96 5.41 -3.68
N GLY A 17 -2.09 6.05 -4.84
CA GLY A 17 -1.84 5.38 -6.12
C GLY A 17 -0.45 4.74 -6.26
N GLY A 18 0.59 5.33 -5.65
CA GLY A 18 1.94 4.74 -5.62
C GLY A 18 1.99 3.42 -4.83
N ALA A 19 1.30 3.37 -3.69
CA ALA A 19 1.07 2.14 -2.93
C ALA A 19 0.23 1.13 -3.74
N GLY A 20 -0.86 1.60 -4.37
CA GLY A 20 -1.76 0.76 -5.16
C GLY A 20 -1.09 0.08 -6.35
N ILE A 21 -0.21 0.76 -7.09
CA ILE A 21 0.50 0.15 -8.23
C ILE A 21 1.57 -0.83 -7.74
N SER A 22 2.32 -0.46 -6.71
CA SER A 22 3.53 -1.19 -6.31
C SER A 22 3.26 -2.38 -5.38
N ALA A 23 2.15 -2.38 -4.63
CA ALA A 23 1.81 -3.42 -3.65
C ALA A 23 1.39 -4.77 -4.27
N PHE A 24 1.13 -4.83 -5.58
CA PHE A 24 0.81 -6.08 -6.29
C PHE A 24 2.04 -6.80 -6.85
N ALA A 25 3.23 -6.22 -6.70
CA ALA A 25 4.45 -6.90 -7.11
C ALA A 25 4.69 -8.15 -6.23
N PRO A 26 5.12 -9.28 -6.80
CA PRO A 26 5.44 -10.49 -6.05
C PRO A 26 6.61 -10.29 -5.07
N ILE A 27 7.48 -9.32 -5.32
CA ILE A 27 8.60 -8.97 -4.45
C ILE A 27 8.53 -7.46 -4.17
N ILE A 28 8.47 -7.11 -2.89
CA ILE A 28 8.50 -5.74 -2.40
C ILE A 28 9.68 -5.62 -1.43
N ILE A 29 10.57 -4.66 -1.70
CA ILE A 29 11.73 -4.35 -0.87
C ILE A 29 11.43 -3.02 -0.18
N ALA A 30 11.27 -3.02 1.13
CA ALA A 30 11.15 -1.80 1.93
C ALA A 30 12.48 -1.47 2.61
N THR A 31 12.86 -0.19 2.60
CA THR A 31 14.02 0.35 3.33
C THR A 31 13.57 1.05 4.62
N GLU A 32 14.53 1.41 5.47
CA GLU A 32 14.31 2.20 6.69
C GLU A 32 13.67 3.58 6.44
N LYS A 33 13.72 4.08 5.20
CA LYS A 33 13.10 5.35 4.81
C LYS A 33 11.65 5.18 4.37
N THR A 34 11.17 3.96 4.24
CA THR A 34 9.81 3.68 3.79
C THR A 34 8.79 4.23 4.77
N MET A 35 7.80 4.91 4.22
CA MET A 35 6.62 5.31 4.95
C MET A 35 5.38 5.03 4.10
N PHE A 36 4.67 3.97 4.49
CA PHE A 36 3.46 3.51 3.82
C PHE A 36 2.21 4.10 4.47
N ALA A 37 1.27 4.60 3.68
CA ALA A 37 -0.08 4.90 4.16
C ALA A 37 -1.10 5.01 3.03
N MET A 38 -2.38 4.94 3.41
CA MET A 38 -3.52 5.18 2.52
C MET A 38 -4.36 6.35 3.06
N PRO A 39 -3.93 7.62 2.85
CA PRO A 39 -4.56 8.78 3.47
C PRO A 39 -5.84 9.30 2.77
N GLU A 40 -6.36 8.61 1.76
CA GLU A 40 -7.46 9.04 0.88
C GLU A 40 -8.75 9.36 1.63
N ALA A 41 -9.04 8.62 2.71
CA ALA A 41 -10.18 8.92 3.58
C ALA A 41 -10.15 10.36 4.12
N LYS A 42 -8.96 10.92 4.36
CA LYS A 42 -8.78 12.31 4.81
C LYS A 42 -9.06 13.34 3.73
N LEU A 43 -9.07 12.91 2.47
CA LEU A 43 -9.43 13.73 1.31
C LEU A 43 -10.92 13.61 0.97
N GLY A 44 -11.70 12.85 1.75
CA GLY A 44 -13.08 12.49 1.41
C GLY A 44 -13.17 11.46 0.28
N PHE A 45 -12.09 10.71 0.05
CA PHE A 45 -12.00 9.70 -1.00
C PHE A 45 -11.84 8.30 -0.40
N PHE A 46 -12.08 7.26 -1.19
CA PHE A 46 -11.85 5.88 -0.77
C PHE A 46 -10.46 5.43 -1.21
N THR A 47 -9.93 4.37 -0.58
CA THR A 47 -8.66 3.76 -0.96
C THR A 47 -8.76 3.16 -2.37
N ASP A 48 -7.96 3.61 -3.31
CA ASP A 48 -8.14 3.32 -4.74
C ASP A 48 -7.05 2.38 -5.31
N VAL A 49 -6.95 2.29 -6.65
CA VAL A 49 -5.92 1.52 -7.38
C VAL A 49 -5.77 0.07 -6.89
N GLY A 50 -6.89 -0.57 -6.59
CA GLY A 50 -6.96 -1.99 -6.25
C GLY A 50 -6.45 -2.36 -4.85
N ILE A 51 -5.82 -1.45 -4.10
CA ILE A 51 -5.20 -1.76 -2.79
C ILE A 51 -6.21 -2.33 -1.77
N ASN A 52 -7.50 -2.03 -1.93
CA ASN A 52 -8.61 -2.65 -1.19
C ASN A 52 -8.59 -4.18 -1.23
N TYR A 53 -8.13 -4.77 -2.34
CA TYR A 53 -7.99 -6.22 -2.47
C TYR A 53 -7.02 -6.77 -1.42
N ILE A 54 -5.89 -6.09 -1.20
CA ILE A 54 -4.87 -6.47 -0.23
C ILE A 54 -5.36 -6.11 1.18
N LEU A 55 -5.85 -4.89 1.39
CA LEU A 55 -6.31 -4.42 2.71
C LEU A 55 -7.44 -5.29 3.28
N SER A 56 -8.44 -5.66 2.47
CA SER A 56 -9.56 -6.52 2.90
C SER A 56 -9.13 -7.92 3.33
N ARG A 57 -7.95 -8.38 2.92
CA ARG A 57 -7.41 -9.71 3.23
C ARG A 57 -6.37 -9.69 4.36
N MET A 58 -6.04 -8.51 4.90
CA MET A 58 -5.15 -8.41 6.04
C MET A 58 -5.83 -8.97 7.30
N ARG A 59 -5.06 -9.72 8.08
CA ARG A 59 -5.53 -10.33 9.33
C ARG A 59 -5.84 -9.26 10.38
N ASN A 60 -6.65 -9.62 11.37
CA ASN A 60 -6.92 -8.81 12.57
C ASN A 60 -7.47 -7.39 12.27
N ASN A 61 -8.25 -7.24 11.19
CA ASN A 61 -8.81 -5.95 10.75
C ASN A 61 -7.77 -4.86 10.45
N LEU A 62 -6.49 -5.22 10.28
CA LEU A 62 -5.42 -4.25 10.08
C LEU A 62 -5.66 -3.40 8.84
N GLY A 63 -6.10 -4.00 7.73
CA GLY A 63 -6.35 -3.24 6.50
C GLY A 63 -7.50 -2.25 6.60
N HIS A 64 -8.55 -2.58 7.37
CA HIS A 64 -9.64 -1.64 7.68
C HIS A 64 -9.11 -0.45 8.48
N TYR A 65 -8.31 -0.71 9.52
CA TYR A 65 -7.67 0.35 10.29
C TYR A 65 -6.77 1.24 9.41
N LEU A 66 -5.90 0.65 8.59
CA LEU A 66 -4.99 1.38 7.72
C LEU A 66 -5.75 2.23 6.68
N GLY A 67 -6.77 1.67 6.02
CA GLY A 67 -7.53 2.36 5.00
C GLY A 67 -8.44 3.48 5.53
N MET A 68 -9.07 3.27 6.70
CA MET A 68 -9.96 4.29 7.28
C MET A 68 -9.20 5.42 7.99
N THR A 69 -8.10 5.10 8.67
CA THR A 69 -7.37 6.11 9.46
C THR A 69 -6.26 6.81 8.68
N GLY A 70 -5.81 6.21 7.57
CA GLY A 70 -4.60 6.62 6.88
C GLY A 70 -3.37 6.62 7.80
N ALA A 71 -3.30 5.65 8.71
CA ALA A 71 -2.17 5.47 9.61
C ALA A 71 -0.89 5.23 8.82
N ARG A 72 0.22 5.76 9.35
CA ARG A 72 1.54 5.70 8.71
C ARG A 72 2.35 4.55 9.30
N LEU A 73 2.69 3.58 8.47
CA LEU A 73 3.66 2.54 8.80
C LEU A 73 5.04 3.00 8.38
N LYS A 74 6.04 2.82 9.23
CA LYS A 74 7.44 3.18 8.97
C LYS A 74 8.32 1.96 9.16
N GLY A 75 9.37 1.88 8.35
CA GLY A 75 10.42 0.85 8.44
C GLY A 75 10.71 0.18 7.12
#